data_AF-A0A352XQH8-F1
#
_entry.id   AF-A0A352XQH8-F1
#
_cell.length_a   1.000
_cell.length_b   1.000
_cell.length_c   1.000
_cell.angle_alpha   90.00
_cell.angle_beta   90.00
_cell.angle_gamma   90.00
#
_symmetry.space_group_name_H-M   'P 1'
#
loop_
_entity.id
_entity.type
_entity.pdbx_description
1 polymer ?
#
loop_
_entity_poly.entity_id
_entity_poly.type
_entity_poly.pdbx_seq_one_letter_code
_entity_poly.pdbx_strand_id
1 'polypeptide(L)'
;MFAEELRLQFAQYGITDLGEVALREALEAHCETYTLIKLAPWPARRWKCHYRLMMGDTMYDAQSAAEAYGMGLLGVLGKRE
;
A
#
# COMPACT_ATOMS: atom_id res chain seq x y z
N MET A 1 4.00 -12.34 -0.81
CA MET A 1 5.04 -12.28 0.24
C MET A 1 5.56 -10.86 0.22
N PHE A 2 5.46 -10.13 1.33
CA PHE A 2 6.00 -8.77 1.39
C PHE A 2 7.52 -8.81 1.24
N ALA A 3 8.09 -7.84 0.50
CA ALA A 3 9.52 -7.65 0.47
C ALA A 3 10.05 -7.47 1.91
N GLU A 4 11.20 -8.05 2.21
CA GLU A 4 11.82 -8.01 3.53
C GLU A 4 12.06 -6.57 4.00
N GLU A 5 12.40 -5.70 3.07
CA GLU A 5 12.59 -4.25 3.27
C GLU A 5 11.31 -3.56 3.78
N LEU A 6 10.12 -3.93 3.27
CA LEU A 6 8.84 -3.38 3.73
C LEU A 6 8.53 -3.83 5.17
N ARG A 7 8.84 -5.08 5.51
CA ARG A 7 8.65 -5.59 6.87
C ARG A 7 9.50 -4.85 7.90
N LEU A 8 10.75 -4.56 7.54
CA LEU A 8 11.66 -3.78 8.40
C LEU A 8 11.14 -2.34 8.61
N GLN A 9 10.63 -1.70 7.55
CA GLN A 9 10.03 -0.37 7.67
C GLN A 9 8.79 -0.38 8.57
N PHE A 10 7.89 -1.35 8.42
CA PHE A 10 6.73 -1.46 9.31
C PHE A 10 7.10 -1.71 10.77
N ALA A 11 8.15 -2.51 11.02
CA ALA A 11 8.65 -2.74 12.37
C ALA A 11 9.13 -1.45 13.04
N GLN A 12 9.70 -0.50 12.30
CA GLN A 12 10.10 0.81 12.84
C GLN A 12 8.90 1.65 13.32
N TYR A 13 7.73 1.46 12.70
CA TYR A 13 6.48 2.09 13.10
C TYR A 13 5.63 1.25 14.08
N GLY A 14 6.17 0.12 14.55
CA GLY A 14 5.46 -0.79 15.48
C GLY A 14 4.31 -1.59 14.84
N ILE A 15 4.24 -1.64 13.51
CA ILE A 15 3.20 -2.37 12.77
C ILE A 15 3.66 -3.81 12.58
N THR A 16 2.99 -4.75 13.24
CA THR A 16 3.33 -6.18 13.19
C THR A 16 2.28 -7.03 12.47
N ASP A 17 1.04 -6.55 12.39
CA ASP A 17 -0.01 -7.16 11.58
C ASP A 17 0.01 -6.60 10.15
N LEU A 18 0.45 -7.44 9.22
CA LEU A 18 0.54 -7.12 7.79
C LEU A 18 -0.62 -7.75 6.99
N GLY A 19 -1.70 -8.11 7.68
CA GLY A 19 -2.95 -8.51 7.05
C GLY A 19 -3.58 -7.38 6.25
N GLU A 20 -4.27 -7.73 5.17
CA GLU A 20 -4.91 -6.75 4.28
C GLU A 20 -5.85 -5.80 5.03
N VAL A 21 -6.69 -6.36 5.92
CA VAL A 21 -7.68 -5.59 6.69
C VAL A 21 -6.99 -4.64 7.66
N ALA A 22 -5.99 -5.12 8.42
CA ALA A 22 -5.24 -4.31 9.37
C ALA A 22 -4.52 -3.14 8.68
N LEU A 23 -3.88 -3.41 7.53
CA LEU A 23 -3.20 -2.37 6.75
C LEU A 23 -4.17 -1.36 6.15
N ARG A 24 -5.35 -1.80 5.68
CA ARG A 24 -6.41 -0.91 5.19
C ARG A 24 -6.91 0.02 6.29
N GLU A 25 -7.24 -0.52 7.46
CA GLU A 25 -7.74 0.25 8.60
C GLU A 25 -6.69 1.24 9.11
N ALA A 26 -5.43 0.81 9.19
CA ALA A 26 -4.33 1.69 9.55
C ALA A 26 -4.15 2.82 8.53
N LEU A 27 -4.24 2.53 7.23
CA LEU A 27 -4.21 3.55 6.18
C LEU A 27 -5.36 4.54 6.31
N GLU A 28 -6.59 4.06 6.52
CA GLU A 28 -7.80 4.87 6.68
C GLU A 28 -7.71 5.81 7.91
N ALA A 29 -6.99 5.42 8.96
CA ALA A 29 -6.74 6.29 10.10
C ALA A 29 -5.82 7.49 9.79
N HIS A 30 -5.07 7.44 8.69
CA HIS A 30 -4.07 8.45 8.31
C HIS A 30 -4.36 9.14 6.97
N CYS A 31 -5.29 8.61 6.18
CA CYS A 31 -5.61 9.10 4.84
C CYS A 31 -7.13 9.21 4.68
N GLU A 32 -7.60 10.42 4.37
CA GLU A 32 -9.03 10.71 4.19
C GLU A 32 -9.61 10.04 2.94
N THR A 33 -8.86 9.99 1.84
CA THR A 33 -9.33 9.43 0.57
C THR A 33 -8.26 8.66 -0.17
N TYR A 34 -8.59 7.44 -0.60
CA TYR A 34 -7.78 6.66 -1.53
C TYR A 34 -8.67 5.95 -2.54
N THR A 35 -8.09 5.51 -3.65
CA THR A 35 -8.75 4.63 -4.62
C THR A 35 -7.86 3.43 -4.89
N LEU A 36 -8.33 2.23 -4.54
CA LEU A 36 -7.70 0.98 -4.92
C LEU A 36 -8.32 0.46 -6.22
N ILE A 37 -7.49 0.28 -7.25
CA ILE A 37 -7.89 -0.27 -8.53
C ILE A 37 -7.27 -1.64 -8.69
N LYS A 38 -8.10 -2.67 -8.83
CA LYS A 38 -7.66 -3.98 -9.33
C LYS A 38 -7.58 -3.91 -10.85
N LEU A 39 -6.39 -4.11 -11.40
CA LEU A 39 -6.17 -3.97 -12.83
C LEU A 39 -6.73 -5.15 -13.60
N ALA A 40 -7.31 -4.86 -14.77
CA ALA A 40 -7.63 -5.89 -15.74
C ALA A 40 -6.33 -6.61 -16.22
N PRO A 41 -6.42 -7.82 -16.78
CA PRO A 41 -5.22 -8.61 -17.13
C PRO A 41 -4.27 -7.93 -18.11
N TRP A 42 -4.77 -7.18 -19.08
CA TRP A 42 -3.91 -6.47 -20.06
C TRP A 42 -3.11 -5.33 -19.41
N PRO A 43 -3.72 -4.38 -18.67
CA PRO A 43 -2.96 -3.37 -17.94
C PRO A 43 -1.99 -3.98 -16.93
N ALA A 44 -2.41 -5.06 -16.23
CA ALA A 44 -1.56 -5.72 -15.26
C ALA A 44 -0.26 -6.27 -15.88
N ARG A 45 -0.35 -6.90 -17.06
CA ARG A 45 0.83 -7.34 -17.82
C ARG A 45 1.69 -6.17 -18.31
N ARG A 46 1.06 -5.10 -18.79
CA ARG A 46 1.76 -3.91 -19.32
C ARG A 46 2.56 -3.19 -18.23
N TRP A 47 1.95 -3.00 -17.07
CA TRP A 47 2.53 -2.23 -15.95
C TRP A 47 3.25 -3.11 -14.92
N LYS A 48 3.17 -4.43 -15.06
CA LYS A 48 3.80 -5.42 -14.17
C LYS A 48 3.32 -5.31 -12.71
N CYS A 49 2.06 -4.92 -12.50
CA CYS A 49 1.40 -4.87 -11.19
C CYS A 49 -0.06 -5.35 -11.32
N HIS A 50 -0.67 -5.79 -10.23
CA HIS A 50 -2.08 -6.23 -10.23
C HIS A 50 -3.01 -5.21 -9.59
N TYR A 51 -2.48 -4.36 -8.74
CA TYR A 51 -3.21 -3.36 -7.97
C TYR A 51 -2.50 -2.02 -8.08
N ARG A 52 -3.31 -0.95 -8.13
CA ARG A 52 -2.82 0.42 -8.03
C ARG A 52 -3.60 1.14 -6.94
N LEU A 53 -2.90 1.72 -5.99
CA LEU A 53 -3.47 2.60 -4.98
C LEU A 53 -3.18 4.04 -5.36
N MET A 54 -4.22 4.86 -5.47
CA MET A 54 -4.09 6.30 -5.73
C MET A 54 -4.45 7.07 -4.46
N MET A 55 -3.58 8.01 -4.08
CA MET A 55 -3.71 8.86 -2.90
C MET A 55 -3.26 10.28 -3.24
N GLY A 56 -4.22 11.18 -3.50
CA GLY A 56 -3.94 12.50 -4.06
C GLY A 56 -3.15 12.39 -5.37
N ASP A 57 -2.01 13.08 -5.45
CA ASP A 57 -1.11 13.03 -6.62
C ASP A 57 -0.15 11.83 -6.62
N THR A 58 -0.23 10.94 -5.61
CA THR A 58 0.67 9.79 -5.49
C THR A 58 -0.02 8.50 -5.95
N MET A 59 0.72 7.65 -6.66
CA MET A 59 0.26 6.33 -7.09
C MET A 59 1.26 5.25 -6.63
N TYR A 60 0.74 4.17 -6.05
CA TYR A 60 1.52 3.01 -5.63
C TYR A 60 1.09 1.78 -6.43
N ASP A 61 2.05 1.16 -7.11
CA ASP A 61 1.87 -0.07 -7.86
C ASP A 61 2.23 -1.28 -7.00
N ALA A 62 1.33 -2.28 -6.93
CA ALA A 62 1.47 -3.43 -6.05
C ALA A 62 0.99 -4.74 -6.71
N GLN A 63 1.47 -5.87 -6.20
CA GLN A 63 1.04 -7.21 -6.62
C GLN A 63 -0.18 -7.70 -5.85
N SER A 64 -0.47 -7.12 -4.69
CA SER A 64 -1.63 -7.45 -3.85
C SER A 64 -2.26 -6.22 -3.22
N ALA A 65 -3.51 -6.33 -2.77
CA ALA A 65 -4.19 -5.26 -2.06
C ALA A 65 -3.49 -4.92 -0.72
N ALA A 66 -3.08 -5.93 0.05
CA ALA A 66 -2.31 -5.73 1.28
C ALA A 66 -1.02 -4.92 1.04
N GLU A 67 -0.28 -5.25 -0.03
CA GLU A 67 0.94 -4.52 -0.39
C GLU A 67 0.64 -3.07 -0.80
N ALA A 68 -0.42 -2.84 -1.58
CA ALA A 68 -0.88 -1.50 -1.93
C ALA A 68 -1.20 -0.67 -0.68
N TYR A 69 -2.02 -1.19 0.25
CA TYR A 69 -2.35 -0.50 1.49
C TYR A 69 -1.11 -0.22 2.33
N GLY A 70 -0.21 -1.20 2.43
CA GLY A 70 1.05 -1.04 3.13
C GLY A 70 1.92 0.08 2.56
N MET A 71 2.11 0.13 1.24
CA MET A 71 2.87 1.19 0.58
C MET A 71 2.23 2.57 0.80
N GLY A 72 0.90 2.66 0.69
CA GLY A 72 0.17 3.88 1.00
C GLY A 72 0.38 4.35 2.43
N LEU A 73 0.34 3.41 3.39
CA LEU A 73 0.55 3.67 4.81
C LEU A 73 1.97 4.18 5.10
N LEU A 74 3.00 3.54 4.55
CA LEU A 74 4.38 4.03 4.68
C LEU A 74 4.53 5.42 4.06
N GLY A 75 3.89 5.67 2.92
CA GLY A 75 3.92 6.98 2.26
C GLY A 75 3.29 8.11 3.07
N VAL A 76 2.29 7.83 3.93
CA VAL A 76 1.73 8.85 4.84
C VAL A 76 2.52 8.97 6.14
N LEU A 77 3.07 7.86 6.66
CA LEU A 77 3.90 7.87 7.87
C LEU A 77 5.25 8.56 7.64
N GLY A 78 5.84 8.40 6.45
CA GLY A 78 7.12 9.04 6.08
C GLY A 78 7.02 10.52 5.74
N LYS A 79 5.82 11.07 5.47
CA LYS A 79 5.62 12.51 5.20
C LYS A 79 5.47 13.36 6.47
N ARG A 80 5.57 12.75 7.65
CA ARG A 80 5.36 13.41 8.96
C ARG A 80 6.64 14.00 9.59
N GLU A 81 7.69 14.24 8.80
CA GLU A 81 8.91 14.96 9.21
C GLU A 81 8.79 16.48 9.04
#